data_AF-A0A420EDJ8-F1
#
_entry.id   AF-A0A420EDJ8-F1
#
_cell.length_a   1.000
_cell.length_b   1.000
_cell.length_c   1.000
_cell.angle_alpha   90.00
_cell.angle_beta   90.00
_cell.angle_gamma   90.00
#
_symmetry.space_group_name_H-M   'P 1'
#
loop_
_entity.id
_entity.type
_entity.pdbx_description
1 polymer ?
#
loop_
_entity_poly.entity_id
_entity_poly.type
_entity_poly.pdbx_seq_one_letter_code
_entity_poly.pdbx_strand_id
1 'polypeptide(L)'
;MMQRTFSRYLLAITLGHISIGVVLFYPVFAEMINRGWINVAGPDYLMGAAAFWFMIFSWPLVMLIVQCWNNTNQISNAVLWTGLIGGIIGVSVVPVSGFWLTIVLFIVGLILNRKPSSNSLVAAG
;
A
#
# COMPACT_ATOMS: atom_id res chain seq x y z
N MET A 1 13.00 -8.43 6.66
CA MET A 1 12.14 -7.70 7.62
C MET A 1 11.11 -8.66 8.20
N MET A 2 10.86 -8.61 9.51
CA MET A 2 9.79 -9.41 10.15
C MET A 2 8.42 -8.89 9.74
N GLN A 3 7.45 -9.79 9.51
CA GLN A 3 6.09 -9.43 9.08
C GLN A 3 5.39 -8.49 10.07
N ARG A 4 5.51 -8.73 11.38
CA ARG A 4 4.99 -7.82 12.42
C ARG A 4 5.54 -6.39 12.33
N THR A 5 6.82 -6.24 11.96
CA THR A 5 7.43 -4.91 11.82
C THR A 5 6.96 -4.26 10.53
N PHE A 6 6.90 -5.03 9.44
CA PHE A 6 6.38 -4.59 8.16
C PHE A 6 4.94 -4.09 8.26
N SER A 7 4.05 -4.85 8.92
CA SER A 7 2.63 -4.49 9.08
C SER A 7 2.41 -3.22 9.88
N ARG A 8 3.26 -2.92 10.87
CA ARG A 8 3.20 -1.65 11.63
C ARG A 8 3.54 -0.43 10.78
N TYR A 9 4.61 -0.52 9.99
CA TYR A 9 4.96 0.55 9.05
C TYR A 9 3.91 0.69 7.96
N LEU A 10 3.41 -0.43 7.43
CA LEU A 10 2.35 -0.42 6.43
C LEU A 10 1.06 0.19 6.99
N LEU A 11 0.72 -0.07 8.26
CA LEU A 11 -0.41 0.56 8.93
C LEU A 11 -0.24 2.08 9.02
N ALA A 12 0.92 2.58 9.43
CA ALA A 12 1.17 4.02 9.49
C ALA A 12 1.00 4.68 8.12
N ILE A 13 1.52 4.05 7.06
CA ILE A 13 1.37 4.53 5.67
C ILE A 13 -0.11 4.50 5.24
N THR A 14 -0.81 3.40 5.55
CA THR A 14 -2.22 3.23 5.18
C THR A 14 -3.13 4.24 5.88
N LEU A 15 -2.88 4.50 7.17
CA LEU A 15 -3.61 5.54 7.90
C LEU A 15 -3.33 6.92 7.32
N GLY A 16 -2.05 7.23 7.04
CA GLY A 16 -1.68 8.50 6.38
C GLY A 16 -2.37 8.67 5.03
N HIS A 17 -2.38 7.63 4.20
CA HIS A 17 -3.06 7.60 2.91
C HIS A 17 -4.55 7.87 3.05
N ILE A 18 -5.24 7.14 3.92
CA ILE A 18 -6.68 7.33 4.20
C ILE A 18 -6.94 8.76 4.69
N SER A 19 -6.17 9.26 5.67
CA SER A 19 -6.36 10.60 6.23
C SER A 19 -6.17 11.69 5.17
N ILE A 20 -5.12 11.60 4.34
CA ILE A 20 -4.88 12.54 3.24
C ILE A 20 -6.01 12.45 2.22
N GLY A 21 -6.46 11.25 1.86
CA GLY A 21 -7.58 11.05 0.94
C GLY A 21 -8.86 11.70 1.44
N VAL A 22 -9.21 11.47 2.71
CA VAL A 22 -10.38 12.09 3.35
C VAL A 22 -10.30 13.61 3.32
N VAL A 23 -9.14 14.20 3.62
CA VAL A 23 -8.97 15.65 3.62
C VAL A 23 -9.05 16.24 2.20
N LEU A 24 -8.33 15.64 1.24
CA LEU A 24 -8.27 16.14 -0.14
C LEU A 24 -9.62 16.02 -0.87
N PHE A 25 -10.33 14.91 -0.63
CA PHE A 25 -11.57 14.60 -1.32
C PHE A 25 -12.82 14.83 -0.46
N TYR A 26 -12.69 15.49 0.70
CA TYR A 26 -13.83 15.84 1.57
C TYR A 26 -15.04 16.41 0.81
N PRO A 27 -14.91 17.46 -0.02
CA PRO A 27 -16.06 18.01 -0.76
C PRO A 27 -16.63 17.01 -1.77
N VAL A 28 -15.77 16.21 -2.40
CA VAL A 28 -16.14 15.19 -3.38
C VAL A 28 -16.96 14.07 -2.71
N PHE A 29 -16.57 13.62 -1.51
CA PHE A 29 -17.32 12.62 -0.75
C PHE A 29 -18.70 13.13 -0.31
N ALA A 30 -18.80 14.39 0.11
CA ALA A 30 -20.09 15.00 0.44
C ALA A 30 -21.02 15.03 -0.77
N GLU A 31 -20.48 15.38 -1.95
CA GLU A 31 -21.25 15.35 -3.20
C GLU A 31 -21.63 13.93 -3.64
N MET A 32 -20.75 12.94 -3.44
CA MET A 32 -21.04 11.52 -3.74
C MET A 32 -22.23 10.99 -2.93
N ILE A 33 -22.34 11.35 -1.64
CA ILE A 33 -23.48 10.96 -0.81
C ILE A 33 -24.78 11.55 -1.38
N ASN A 34 -24.75 12.81 -1.82
CA ASN A 34 -25.91 13.49 -2.40
C ASN A 34 -26.31 12.96 -3.78
N ARG A 35 -25.34 12.51 -4.59
CA ARG A 35 -25.57 11.91 -5.92
C ARG A 35 -26.09 10.46 -5.84
N GLY A 36 -26.03 9.84 -4.65
CA GLY A 36 -26.37 8.43 -4.44
C GLY A 36 -25.22 7.49 -4.82
N TRP A 37 -25.37 6.20 -4.50
CA TRP A 37 -24.27 5.21 -4.57
C TRP A 37 -24.03 4.62 -5.97
N ILE A 38 -24.96 4.82 -6.91
CA ILE A 38 -24.90 4.27 -8.28
C ILE A 38 -24.22 5.29 -9.19
N ASN A 39 -23.29 4.85 -10.05
CA ASN A 39 -22.48 5.70 -10.96
C ASN A 39 -21.55 6.73 -10.29
N VAL A 40 -21.21 6.52 -9.02
CA VAL A 40 -20.27 7.35 -8.25
C VAL A 40 -18.87 7.44 -8.88
N ALA A 41 -18.43 6.37 -9.54
CA ALA A 41 -17.17 6.31 -10.29
C ALA A 41 -17.41 6.19 -11.80
N GLY A 42 -18.44 6.88 -12.30
CA GLY A 42 -18.77 6.92 -13.73
C GLY A 42 -17.86 7.86 -14.54
N PRO A 43 -17.85 7.74 -15.88
CA PRO A 43 -17.04 8.57 -16.76
C PRO A 43 -17.41 10.07 -16.67
N ASP A 44 -18.65 10.37 -16.31
CA ASP A 44 -19.17 11.74 -16.20
C ASP A 44 -18.77 12.44 -14.88
N TYR A 45 -18.14 11.72 -13.95
CA TYR A 45 -17.71 12.26 -12.65
C TYR A 45 -16.30 11.82 -12.28
N LEU A 46 -15.33 12.26 -13.08
CA LEU A 46 -13.91 11.92 -12.95
C LEU A 46 -13.32 12.18 -11.55
N MET A 47 -13.74 13.27 -10.88
CA MET A 47 -13.29 13.57 -9.51
C MET A 47 -13.80 12.55 -8.49
N GLY A 48 -15.07 12.11 -8.60
CA GLY A 48 -15.62 11.03 -7.78
C GLY A 48 -14.96 9.69 -8.05
N ALA A 49 -14.67 9.40 -9.32
CA ALA A 49 -13.90 8.21 -9.70
C ALA A 49 -12.50 8.25 -9.07
N ALA A 50 -11.77 9.37 -9.16
CA ALA A 50 -10.46 9.52 -8.56
C ALA A 50 -10.50 9.35 -7.03
N ALA A 51 -11.46 9.98 -6.35
CA ALA A 51 -11.64 9.85 -4.90
C ALA A 51 -11.97 8.41 -4.49
N PHE A 52 -12.86 7.75 -5.23
CA PHE A 52 -13.24 6.35 -5.00
C PHE A 52 -12.03 5.42 -5.17
N TRP A 53 -11.31 5.53 -6.29
CA TRP A 53 -10.14 4.71 -6.57
C TRP A 53 -9.03 4.97 -5.54
N PHE A 54 -8.78 6.23 -5.20
CA PHE A 54 -7.82 6.58 -4.16
C PHE A 54 -8.14 5.86 -2.82
N MET A 55 -9.40 5.84 -2.41
CA MET A 55 -9.80 5.22 -1.15
C MET A 55 -9.80 3.69 -1.21
N ILE A 56 -10.34 3.10 -2.27
CA ILE A 56 -10.45 1.63 -2.38
C ILE A 56 -9.08 0.96 -2.46
N PHE A 57 -8.06 1.66 -2.95
CA PHE A 57 -6.67 1.20 -2.92
C PHE A 57 -6.10 1.01 -1.50
N SER A 58 -6.73 1.57 -0.47
CA SER A 58 -6.39 1.30 0.93
C SER A 58 -6.74 -0.15 1.33
N TRP A 59 -7.73 -0.75 0.68
CA TRP A 59 -8.26 -2.06 1.08
C TRP A 59 -7.23 -3.20 0.95
N PRO A 60 -6.51 -3.38 -0.19
CA PRO A 60 -5.42 -4.34 -0.27
C PRO A 60 -4.33 -4.13 0.78
N LEU A 61 -4.04 -2.87 1.15
CA LEU A 61 -3.05 -2.56 2.19
C LEU A 61 -3.52 -3.05 3.56
N VAL A 62 -4.78 -2.80 3.91
CA VAL A 62 -5.41 -3.30 5.15
C VAL A 62 -5.39 -4.83 5.19
N MET A 63 -5.72 -5.51 4.09
CA MET A 63 -5.66 -6.97 4.03
C MET A 63 -4.24 -7.49 4.31
N LEU A 64 -3.22 -6.85 3.74
CA LEU A 64 -1.83 -7.23 3.96
C LEU A 64 -1.37 -6.94 5.41
N ILE A 65 -1.84 -5.85 6.02
CA ILE A 65 -1.60 -5.55 7.44
C ILE A 65 -2.16 -6.66 8.32
N VAL A 66 -3.44 -7.04 8.11
CA VAL A 66 -4.11 -8.08 8.90
C VAL A 66 -3.36 -9.41 8.77
N GLN A 67 -2.99 -9.81 7.56
CA GLN A 67 -2.25 -11.05 7.31
C GLN A 67 -0.90 -11.10 8.05
N CYS A 68 -0.24 -9.95 8.21
CA CYS A 68 1.10 -9.84 8.80
C CYS A 68 1.12 -9.38 10.28
N TRP A 69 -0.03 -9.03 10.87
CA TRP A 69 -0.11 -8.26 12.13
C TRP A 69 0.62 -8.91 13.32
N ASN A 70 0.41 -10.22 13.49
CA ASN A 70 1.01 -11.00 14.59
C ASN A 70 1.97 -12.09 14.10
N ASN A 71 2.38 -12.05 12.83
CA ASN A 71 3.26 -13.05 12.27
C ASN A 71 4.73 -12.70 12.53
N THR A 72 5.48 -13.64 13.10
CA THR A 72 6.92 -13.49 13.41
C THR A 72 7.83 -13.96 12.29
N ASN A 73 7.27 -14.55 11.22
CA ASN A 73 8.04 -14.93 10.05
C ASN A 73 8.58 -13.70 9.32
N GLN A 74 9.59 -13.91 8.48
CA GLN A 74 10.02 -12.90 7.52
C GLN A 74 8.94 -12.72 6.45
N ILE A 75 8.79 -11.51 5.95
CA ILE A 75 7.92 -11.26 4.80
C ILE A 75 8.54 -11.91 3.57
N SER A 76 7.74 -12.61 2.76
CA SER A 76 8.24 -13.28 1.56
C SER A 76 8.71 -12.27 0.51
N ASN A 77 9.82 -12.58 -0.17
CA ASN A 77 10.29 -11.78 -1.31
C ASN A 77 9.24 -11.69 -2.42
N ALA A 78 8.39 -12.72 -2.60
CA ALA A 78 7.32 -12.69 -3.58
C ALA A 78 6.33 -11.55 -3.28
N VAL A 79 5.89 -11.43 -2.01
CA VAL A 79 5.00 -10.36 -1.55
C VAL A 79 5.64 -8.98 -1.71
N LEU A 80 6.94 -8.90 -1.42
CA LEU A 80 7.66 -7.64 -1.56
C LEU A 80 7.78 -7.18 -3.01
N TRP A 81 8.08 -8.09 -3.93
CA TRP A 81 8.16 -7.78 -5.36
C TRP A 81 6.80 -7.47 -5.97
N THR A 82 5.75 -8.24 -5.65
CA THR A 82 4.40 -7.96 -6.15
C THR A 82 3.88 -6.63 -5.64
N GLY A 83 4.12 -6.31 -4.36
CA GLY A 83 3.78 -5.02 -3.77
C GLY A 83 4.55 -3.86 -4.41
N LEU A 84 5.83 -4.04 -4.71
CA LEU A 84 6.64 -3.02 -5.40
C LEU A 84 6.13 -2.75 -6.82
N ILE A 85 5.87 -3.80 -7.60
CA ILE A 85 5.33 -3.66 -8.96
C ILE A 85 3.95 -3.01 -8.92
N GLY A 86 3.07 -3.47 -8.02
CA GLY A 86 1.75 -2.88 -7.82
C GLY A 86 1.82 -1.40 -7.43
N GLY A 87 2.77 -1.02 -6.58
CA GLY A 87 3.03 0.37 -6.20
C GLY A 87 3.46 1.24 -7.39
N ILE A 88 4.38 0.75 -8.24
CA ILE A 88 4.82 1.46 -9.45
C ILE A 88 3.65 1.68 -10.40
N ILE A 89 2.82 0.66 -10.62
CA ILE A 89 1.62 0.77 -11.45
C ILE A 89 0.65 1.79 -10.83
N GLY A 90 0.40 1.70 -9.53
CA GLY A 90 -0.49 2.61 -8.82
C GLY A 90 -0.07 4.07 -8.92
N VAL A 91 1.22 4.37 -8.73
CA VAL A 91 1.79 5.72 -8.91
C VAL A 91 1.68 6.18 -10.38
N SER A 92 1.88 5.30 -11.34
CA SER A 92 1.80 5.64 -12.76
C SER A 92 0.37 6.01 -13.18
N VAL A 93 -0.63 5.37 -12.58
CA VAL A 93 -2.05 5.65 -12.84
C VAL A 93 -2.53 6.88 -12.04
N VAL A 94 -2.11 7.01 -10.78
CA VAL A 94 -2.50 8.11 -9.89
C VAL A 94 -1.25 8.66 -9.17
N PRO A 95 -0.57 9.68 -9.71
CA PRO A 95 0.71 10.15 -9.17
C PRO A 95 0.66 10.73 -7.76
N VAL A 96 -0.49 11.25 -7.35
CA VAL A 96 -0.71 11.96 -6.06
C VAL A 96 -1.25 11.02 -4.96
N SER A 97 -1.11 9.70 -5.14
CA SER A 97 -1.79 8.66 -4.35
C SER A 97 -1.07 8.19 -3.08
N GLY A 98 -0.05 8.89 -2.58
CA GLY A 98 0.67 8.46 -1.35
C GLY A 98 1.45 7.13 -1.47
N PHE A 99 1.34 6.39 -2.58
CA PHE A 99 2.00 5.10 -2.84
C PHE A 99 3.53 5.16 -2.81
N TRP A 100 4.12 6.35 -2.90
CA TRP A 100 5.56 6.58 -2.79
C TRP A 100 6.15 6.00 -1.50
N LEU A 101 5.50 6.19 -0.35
CA LEU A 101 5.98 5.64 0.92
C LEU A 101 5.86 4.12 0.96
N THR A 102 4.81 3.58 0.36
CA THR A 102 4.61 2.13 0.25
C THR A 102 5.72 1.49 -0.59
N ILE A 103 6.08 2.11 -1.73
CA ILE A 103 7.22 1.69 -2.57
C ILE A 103 8.51 1.66 -1.75
N VAL A 104 8.80 2.72 -0.99
CA VAL A 104 9.99 2.78 -0.12
C VAL A 104 9.98 1.63 0.90
N LEU A 105 8.85 1.36 1.55
CA LEU A 105 8.73 0.26 2.51
C LEU A 105 9.03 -1.11 1.87
N PHE A 106 8.53 -1.34 0.64
CA PHE A 106 8.80 -2.58 -0.10
C PHE A 106 10.28 -2.73 -0.46
N ILE A 107 10.94 -1.65 -0.92
CA ILE A 107 12.39 -1.63 -1.21
C ILE A 107 13.19 -1.93 0.06
N VAL A 108 12.88 -1.26 1.18
CA VAL A 108 13.54 -1.52 2.47
C VAL A 108 13.33 -2.97 2.91
N GLY A 109 12.13 -3.51 2.73
CA GLY A 109 11.83 -4.93 2.96
C GLY A 109 12.77 -5.86 2.17
N LEU A 110 12.95 -5.60 0.88
CA LEU A 110 13.83 -6.38 -0.01
C LEU A 110 15.28 -6.30 0.43
N ILE A 111 15.78 -5.10 0.75
CA ILE A 111 17.16 -4.90 1.21
C ILE A 111 17.40 -5.65 2.53
N LEU A 112 16.48 -5.56 3.49
CA LEU A 112 16.62 -6.23 4.79
C LEU A 112 16.44 -7.74 4.72
N ASN A 113 15.80 -8.28 3.68
CA ASN A 113 15.69 -9.72 3.43
C ASN A 113 16.94 -10.32 2.76
N ARG A 114 17.84 -9.51 2.20
CA ARG A 114 19.05 -9.97 1.51
C ARG A 114 20.19 -10.42 2.43
N LYS A 115 20.07 -10.35 3.77
CA LYS A 115 21.16 -10.77 4.67
C LYS A 115 21.52 -12.24 4.40
N PRO A 116 22.77 -12.56 4.01
CA PRO A 116 23.18 -13.89 3.62
C PRO A 116 23.09 -14.86 4.81
N SER A 117 22.63 -16.08 4.55
CA SER A 117 22.75 -17.18 5.51
C SER A 117 24.24 -17.40 5.79
N SER A 118 24.57 -17.60 7.07
CA SER A 118 25.93 -17.88 7.57
C SER A 118 26.59 -19.11 6.93
N ASN A 119 25.88 -19.88 6.10
CA ASN A 119 26.40 -21.05 5.39
C ASN A 119 27.34 -20.70 4.23
N SER A 120 27.42 -19.44 3.82
CA SER A 120 28.37 -18.99 2.78
C SER A 120 29.79 -18.72 3.31
N LEU A 121 29.99 -18.62 4.62
CA LEU A 121 31.31 -18.43 5.24
C LEU A 121 32.04 -19.76 5.53
N VAL A 122 31.30 -20.87 5.59
CA VAL A 122 31.87 -22.23 5.81
C VAL A 122 32.38 -22.84 4.50
N ALA A 123 31.89 -22.39 3.34
CA ALA A 123 32.33 -22.89 2.03
C ALA A 123 33.60 -22.21 1.49
N ALA A 124 34.20 -21.28 2.26
CA ALA A 124 35.35 -20.48 1.86
C ALA A 124 36.58 -20.65 2.79
N GLY A 125 36.53 -21.61 3.72
CA GLY A 125 37.65 -22.00 4.59
C GLY A 125 37.89 -23.50 4.52
#